data_AF-A0AAN6RHL4-F1
#
_entry.id   AF-A0AAN6RHL4-F1
#
_cell.length_a   1.000
_cell.length_b   1.000
_cell.length_c   1.000
_cell.angle_alpha   90.00
_cell.angle_beta   90.00
_cell.angle_gamma   90.00
#
_symmetry.space_group_name_H-M   'P 1'
#
loop_
_entity.id
_entity.type
_entity.pdbx_description
1 polymer ?
#
loop_
_entity_poly.entity_id
_entity_poly.type
_entity_poly.pdbx_seq_one_letter_code
_entity_poly.pdbx_strand_id
1 'polypeptide(L)'
;MLSDEKTPPTPSSDEKSAPATPGSTEEDHSSVSTDSEDVITQSPATKPTLKPRTVPKSDWQFAFGPQNCYWVRIGAAWAFVRSKDSKDWSDIHIRDPYWAVFKHTTGFLVGGGDEDGEPKIYRAWNNDYMVRAADVDDFVESREAYKKLHNWLDAKYLEDTSVSIGPKGSYFARCGSSWISHKLPKDLQRKLDRNKDEFTPIHVALGLNGSWIVVWSDGDLSWNLRKSYPDLAHSIALTGGVGQVTFAALNPYEENRFFVVGDNGYAVNISMDSFEKCNELQKMVDGYLQLQSRRDGTTFKFPVKIGDQTRNVYITPDTYKSVPADSLLETWKERRGVLMRSVLMRRDNIALIGAVTVGGGTCARLAGATSFRAIGAAAAAGVAGTVAMMFGINQGLRQVGA
;
A
#
# COMPACT_ATOMS: atom_id res chain seq x y z
N MET A 1 -55.73 17.69 35.70
CA MET A 1 -55.08 18.74 34.89
C MET A 1 -53.69 18.22 34.56
N LEU A 2 -53.27 17.87 33.35
CA LEU A 2 -53.71 18.01 31.96
C LEU A 2 -53.04 16.81 31.25
N SER A 3 -53.82 15.81 30.81
CA SER A 3 -54.22 15.53 29.41
C SER A 3 -53.15 14.80 28.58
N ASP A 4 -53.38 13.48 28.47
CA ASP A 4 -52.86 12.59 27.43
C ASP A 4 -53.45 12.96 26.08
N GLU A 5 -52.60 13.21 25.08
CA GLU A 5 -53.02 13.42 23.69
C GLU A 5 -52.61 12.20 22.85
N LYS A 6 -53.61 11.42 22.49
CA LYS A 6 -53.51 10.15 21.76
C LYS A 6 -54.01 10.39 20.34
N THR A 7 -53.11 10.47 19.38
CA THR A 7 -53.45 10.65 17.96
C THR A 7 -53.86 9.30 17.34
N PRO A 8 -54.99 9.21 16.63
CA PRO A 8 -55.40 8.00 15.92
C PRO A 8 -54.80 7.93 14.50
N PRO A 9 -54.54 6.72 13.95
CA PRO A 9 -54.15 6.56 12.56
C PRO A 9 -55.37 6.58 11.62
N THR A 10 -55.26 7.35 10.53
CA THR A 10 -56.22 7.43 9.43
C THR A 10 -56.00 6.27 8.44
N PRO A 11 -57.08 5.69 7.86
CA PRO A 11 -56.99 4.49 7.03
C PRO A 11 -56.68 4.75 5.54
N SER A 12 -56.38 3.63 4.89
CA SER A 12 -56.06 3.38 3.48
C SER A 12 -57.01 3.99 2.44
N SER A 13 -56.45 4.27 1.26
CA SER A 13 -57.20 4.27 0.00
C SER A 13 -56.41 3.55 -1.09
N ASP A 14 -57.10 2.59 -1.70
CA ASP A 14 -56.77 1.74 -2.82
C ASP A 14 -56.59 2.48 -4.16
N GLU A 15 -56.26 1.67 -5.17
CA GLU A 15 -56.48 1.82 -6.62
C GLU A 15 -55.46 2.66 -7.41
N LYS A 16 -54.70 2.01 -8.30
CA LYS A 16 -55.18 1.73 -9.67
C LYS A 16 -54.20 0.89 -10.48
N SER A 17 -54.69 -0.25 -10.94
CA SER A 17 -54.07 -1.13 -11.91
C SER A 17 -54.41 -0.72 -13.35
N ALA A 18 -53.57 -1.22 -14.27
CA ALA A 18 -53.77 -1.48 -15.71
C ALA A 18 -53.17 -0.45 -16.71
N PRO A 19 -52.90 -0.83 -17.99
CA PRO A 19 -52.99 -2.17 -18.59
C PRO A 19 -51.73 -2.67 -19.34
N ALA A 20 -51.69 -3.98 -19.52
CA ALA A 20 -50.84 -4.69 -20.46
C ALA A 20 -51.23 -4.39 -21.92
N THR A 21 -50.25 -4.36 -22.81
CA THR A 21 -50.45 -4.34 -24.27
C THR A 21 -49.94 -5.65 -24.88
N PRO A 22 -50.73 -6.36 -25.69
CA PRO A 22 -50.31 -7.51 -26.49
C PRO A 22 -50.09 -7.13 -27.96
N GLY A 23 -49.23 -7.89 -28.66
CA GLY A 23 -49.06 -7.87 -30.12
C GLY A 23 -47.71 -8.50 -30.49
N SER A 24 -47.66 -9.81 -30.77
CA SER A 24 -47.86 -10.48 -32.07
C SER A 24 -46.70 -10.22 -33.05
N THR A 25 -45.77 -11.18 -33.21
CA THR A 25 -45.70 -12.28 -34.22
C THR A 25 -45.32 -11.79 -35.63
N GLU A 26 -44.54 -12.63 -36.33
CA GLU A 26 -44.18 -12.61 -37.77
C GLU A 26 -42.97 -11.71 -38.10
N GLU A 27 -41.95 -12.14 -38.85
CA GLU A 27 -41.83 -13.24 -39.81
C GLU A 27 -40.34 -13.57 -40.00
N ASP A 28 -40.03 -14.87 -39.97
CA ASP A 28 -38.83 -15.47 -40.54
C ASP A 28 -38.87 -15.34 -42.07
N HIS A 29 -37.74 -15.01 -42.68
CA HIS A 29 -37.25 -15.43 -44.02
C HIS A 29 -36.36 -14.34 -44.63
N SER A 30 -35.04 -14.56 -44.67
CA SER A 30 -34.24 -14.10 -45.81
C SER A 30 -32.91 -14.85 -45.93
N SER A 31 -32.88 -15.69 -46.97
CA SER A 31 -31.78 -15.90 -47.92
C SER A 31 -30.36 -16.15 -47.38
N VAL A 32 -30.03 -17.45 -47.41
CA VAL A 32 -28.67 -17.96 -47.65
C VAL A 32 -28.16 -17.43 -49.00
N SER A 33 -27.09 -16.64 -48.97
CA SER A 33 -26.22 -16.38 -50.12
C SER A 33 -24.85 -16.99 -49.82
N THR A 34 -24.61 -18.16 -50.43
CA THR A 34 -23.29 -18.77 -50.62
C THR A 34 -22.47 -17.88 -51.56
N ASP A 35 -21.49 -17.16 -51.01
CA ASP A 35 -20.41 -16.55 -51.76
C ASP A 35 -19.06 -17.11 -51.27
N SER A 36 -18.51 -17.98 -52.12
CA SER A 36 -17.13 -17.98 -52.61
C SER A 36 -16.00 -17.81 -51.59
N GLU A 37 -15.41 -18.95 -51.24
CA GLU A 37 -14.11 -19.06 -50.56
C GLU A 37 -12.97 -18.55 -51.45
N ASP A 38 -12.54 -17.30 -51.25
CA ASP A 38 -11.20 -16.88 -51.62
C ASP A 38 -10.23 -17.19 -50.47
N VAL A 39 -9.49 -18.29 -50.64
CA VAL A 39 -8.41 -18.73 -49.76
C VAL A 39 -7.24 -17.74 -49.89
N ILE A 40 -7.26 -16.69 -49.08
CA ILE A 40 -6.07 -15.90 -48.78
C ILE A 40 -5.29 -16.66 -47.71
N THR A 41 -4.22 -17.32 -48.13
CA THR A 41 -3.18 -17.88 -47.26
C THR A 41 -2.52 -16.76 -46.46
N GLN A 42 -3.13 -16.35 -45.35
CA GLN A 42 -2.51 -15.47 -44.38
C GLN A 42 -1.38 -16.24 -43.69
N SER A 43 -0.15 -15.81 -43.94
CA SER A 43 1.01 -16.27 -43.17
C SER A 43 0.73 -16.11 -41.68
N PRO A 44 1.08 -17.09 -40.84
CA PRO A 44 0.82 -17.04 -39.41
C PRO A 44 1.51 -15.81 -38.83
N ALA A 45 0.71 -14.78 -38.53
CA ALA A 45 1.18 -13.60 -37.83
C ALA A 45 1.76 -14.07 -36.50
N THR A 46 3.09 -14.02 -36.39
CA THR A 46 3.82 -14.32 -35.17
C THR A 46 3.23 -13.44 -34.07
N LYS A 47 2.40 -14.03 -33.19
CA LYS A 47 1.82 -13.31 -32.04
C LYS A 47 2.99 -12.60 -31.35
N PRO A 48 3.00 -11.26 -31.28
CA PRO A 48 4.09 -10.55 -30.67
C PRO A 48 4.24 -11.07 -29.24
N THR A 49 5.40 -11.64 -28.95
CA THR A 49 5.75 -12.12 -27.62
C THR A 49 5.82 -10.90 -26.71
N LEU A 50 4.68 -10.54 -26.11
CA LEU A 50 4.58 -9.44 -25.16
C LEU A 50 5.55 -9.73 -24.02
N LYS A 51 6.59 -8.89 -23.90
CA LYS A 51 7.49 -8.95 -22.74
C LYS A 51 6.61 -8.88 -21.48
N PRO A 52 6.86 -9.73 -20.47
CA PRO A 52 6.11 -9.66 -19.22
C PRO A 52 6.18 -8.23 -18.69
N ARG A 53 5.02 -7.56 -18.67
CA ARG A 53 4.90 -6.16 -18.27
C ARG A 53 5.17 -6.11 -16.76
N THR A 54 6.31 -5.52 -16.38
CA THR A 54 6.65 -5.32 -14.98
C THR A 54 5.60 -4.39 -14.37
N VAL A 55 4.90 -4.87 -13.34
CA VAL A 55 3.90 -4.08 -12.62
C VAL A 55 4.62 -2.87 -12.00
N PRO A 56 4.18 -1.63 -12.27
CA PRO A 56 4.76 -0.45 -11.64
C PRO A 56 4.66 -0.57 -10.12
N LYS A 57 5.79 -0.39 -9.42
CA LYS A 57 5.80 -0.34 -7.96
C LYS A 57 5.14 0.97 -7.54
N SER A 58 4.03 0.88 -6.79
CA SER A 58 3.42 2.07 -6.21
C SER A 58 4.23 2.52 -5.00
N ASP A 59 4.73 3.75 -5.04
CA ASP A 59 5.32 4.42 -3.88
C ASP A 59 4.27 4.83 -2.84
N TRP A 60 2.98 4.69 -3.18
CA TRP A 60 1.86 5.10 -2.37
C TRP A 60 1.10 3.89 -1.87
N GLN A 61 0.82 3.87 -0.59
CA GLN A 61 -0.13 2.94 0.00
C GLN A 61 -0.93 3.66 1.07
N PHE A 62 -2.23 3.40 1.10
CA PHE A 62 -3.14 3.98 2.08
C PHE A 62 -4.20 2.96 2.46
N ALA A 63 -4.52 2.88 3.74
CA ALA A 63 -5.61 2.05 4.22
C ALA A 63 -6.45 2.81 5.25
N PHE A 64 -7.76 2.81 5.02
CA PHE A 64 -8.73 3.26 6.00
C PHE A 64 -8.99 2.17 7.04
N GLY A 65 -8.98 2.56 8.30
CA GLY A 65 -9.39 1.75 9.43
C GLY A 65 -10.66 2.30 10.07
N PRO A 66 -11.26 1.53 11.00
CA PRO A 66 -12.43 1.98 11.72
C PRO A 66 -12.10 3.17 12.63
N GLN A 67 -13.11 3.93 13.06
CA GLN A 67 -12.96 5.01 14.04
C GLN A 67 -11.92 6.08 13.64
N ASN A 68 -11.91 6.47 12.36
CA ASN A 68 -10.96 7.47 11.82
C ASN A 68 -9.49 7.09 12.00
N CYS A 69 -9.20 5.79 12.08
CA CYS A 69 -7.85 5.28 11.98
C CYS A 69 -7.46 5.18 10.51
N TYR A 70 -6.19 5.41 10.21
CA TYR A 70 -5.64 5.13 8.89
C TYR A 70 -4.16 4.79 8.98
N TRP A 71 -3.68 4.16 7.93
CA TRP A 71 -2.27 3.95 7.69
C TRP A 71 -1.92 4.50 6.33
N VAL A 72 -0.75 5.11 6.24
CA VAL A 72 -0.26 5.70 4.99
C VAL A 72 1.24 5.44 4.86
N ARG A 73 1.65 5.13 3.64
CA ARG A 73 3.05 5.07 3.21
C ARG A 73 3.22 5.86 1.94
N ILE A 74 4.25 6.68 1.93
CA ILE A 74 4.64 7.56 0.82
C ILE A 74 6.16 7.44 0.67
N GLY A 75 6.59 6.65 -0.33
CA GLY A 75 7.97 6.22 -0.47
C GLY A 75 8.45 5.43 0.75
N ALA A 76 9.55 5.88 1.37
CA ALA A 76 10.08 5.28 2.60
C ALA A 76 9.42 5.84 3.88
N ALA A 77 8.68 6.94 3.78
CA ALA A 77 7.97 7.51 4.91
C ALA A 77 6.65 6.78 5.11
N TRP A 78 6.29 6.50 6.35
CA TRP A 78 4.99 5.95 6.68
C TRP A 78 4.53 6.50 8.02
N ALA A 79 3.21 6.63 8.15
CA ALA A 79 2.56 7.06 9.36
C ALA A 79 1.37 6.14 9.63
N PHE A 80 1.15 5.92 10.91
CA PHE A 80 -0.01 5.21 11.39
C PHE A 80 -0.74 6.13 12.35
N VAL A 81 -2.01 6.40 12.07
CA VAL A 81 -2.81 7.31 12.88
C VAL A 81 -3.98 6.52 13.44
N ARG A 82 -3.98 6.37 14.77
CA ARG A 82 -5.06 5.74 15.54
C ARG A 82 -5.77 6.77 16.42
N SER A 83 -6.93 6.40 16.97
CA SER A 83 -7.42 7.05 18.19
C SER A 83 -6.44 6.79 19.34
N LYS A 84 -6.42 7.65 20.37
CA LYS A 84 -5.38 7.72 21.42
C LYS A 84 -5.15 6.42 22.24
N ASP A 85 -5.94 5.37 22.03
CA ASP A 85 -6.08 4.25 22.96
C ASP A 85 -5.30 2.98 22.58
N SER A 86 -4.44 3.04 21.56
CA SER A 86 -3.70 1.87 21.09
C SER A 86 -2.22 1.95 21.42
N LYS A 87 -1.73 1.00 22.22
CA LYS A 87 -0.31 0.88 22.54
C LYS A 87 0.47 -0.09 21.63
N ASP A 88 -0.17 -0.77 20.68
CA ASP A 88 0.35 -2.04 20.15
C ASP A 88 1.29 -1.97 18.93
N TRP A 89 1.69 -0.79 18.43
CA TRP A 89 2.58 -0.75 17.24
C TRP A 89 4.04 -1.09 17.53
N SER A 90 4.50 -0.83 18.76
CA SER A 90 5.84 -1.22 19.20
C SER A 90 6.10 -2.72 19.08
N ASP A 91 5.04 -3.52 19.21
CA ASP A 91 5.13 -4.97 19.36
C ASP A 91 5.10 -5.71 18.01
N ILE A 92 4.86 -4.97 16.92
CA ILE A 92 4.68 -5.55 15.58
C ILE A 92 6.03 -6.01 14.98
N HIS A 93 7.18 -5.51 15.48
CA HIS A 93 8.52 -5.80 14.97
C HIS A 93 8.63 -5.67 13.43
N ILE A 94 7.83 -4.81 12.80
CA ILE A 94 7.94 -4.46 11.37
C ILE A 94 8.53 -3.06 11.28
N ARG A 95 9.69 -2.96 10.65
CA ARG A 95 10.46 -1.72 10.50
C ARG A 95 10.05 -0.95 9.24
N ASP A 96 9.91 -1.65 8.12
CA ASP A 96 9.52 -1.09 6.84
C ASP A 96 8.25 -1.79 6.32
N PRO A 97 7.05 -1.32 6.74
CA PRO A 97 5.80 -1.86 6.25
C PRO A 97 5.65 -1.52 4.77
N TYR A 98 5.43 -2.54 3.94
CA TYR A 98 5.13 -2.36 2.52
C TYR A 98 3.65 -2.07 2.30
N TRP A 99 2.78 -2.73 3.06
CA TRP A 99 1.34 -2.49 3.05
C TRP A 99 0.75 -2.77 4.43
N ALA A 100 -0.36 -2.11 4.74
CA ALA A 100 -1.19 -2.42 5.90
C ALA A 100 -2.65 -2.40 5.47
N VAL A 101 -3.47 -3.26 6.05
CA VAL A 101 -4.92 -3.27 5.87
C VAL A 101 -5.63 -3.47 7.19
N PHE A 102 -6.75 -2.78 7.36
CA PHE A 102 -7.58 -2.92 8.55
C PHE A 102 -8.69 -3.91 8.29
N LYS A 103 -8.87 -4.84 9.22
CA LYS A 103 -10.00 -5.76 9.22
C LYS A 103 -11.16 -5.03 9.87
N HIS A 104 -12.36 -5.18 9.30
CA HIS A 104 -13.55 -4.40 9.67
C HIS A 104 -13.81 -4.34 11.19
N THR A 105 -13.59 -5.45 11.90
CA THR A 105 -13.89 -5.61 13.33
C THR A 105 -12.77 -6.25 14.14
N THR A 106 -11.72 -6.77 13.49
CA THR A 106 -10.83 -7.77 14.11
C THR A 106 -9.37 -7.39 14.16
N GLY A 107 -8.99 -6.13 13.93
CA GLY A 107 -7.59 -5.68 13.98
C GLY A 107 -7.05 -5.36 12.60
N PHE A 108 -5.83 -5.78 12.30
CA PHE A 108 -5.14 -5.41 11.06
C PHE A 108 -4.19 -6.51 10.58
N LEU A 109 -3.77 -6.42 9.32
CA LEU A 109 -2.65 -7.17 8.75
C LEU A 109 -1.62 -6.17 8.23
N VAL A 110 -0.34 -6.46 8.45
CA VAL A 110 0.77 -5.67 7.93
C VAL A 110 1.77 -6.63 7.31
N GLY A 111 2.22 -6.33 6.09
CA GLY A 111 3.34 -6.99 5.45
C GLY A 111 4.48 -6.01 5.28
N GLY A 112 5.70 -6.39 5.67
CA GLY A 112 6.87 -5.54 5.56
C GLY A 112 8.17 -6.25 5.91
N GLY A 113 9.28 -5.52 5.89
CA GLY A 113 10.55 -5.98 6.44
C GLY A 113 10.60 -5.77 7.95
N ASP A 114 11.08 -6.76 8.70
CA ASP A 114 11.34 -6.64 10.13
C ASP A 114 12.61 -5.83 10.45
N GLU A 115 13.08 -5.88 11.70
CA GLU A 115 14.29 -5.19 12.15
C GLU A 115 15.55 -5.65 11.42
N ASP A 116 15.61 -6.93 11.06
CA ASP A 116 16.71 -7.55 10.32
C ASP A 116 16.55 -7.35 8.80
N GLY A 117 15.38 -6.87 8.37
CA GLY A 117 15.01 -6.68 6.96
C GLY A 117 14.40 -7.94 6.34
N GLU A 118 14.16 -8.98 7.14
CA GLU A 118 13.50 -10.19 6.67
C GLU A 118 12.02 -9.92 6.44
N PRO A 119 11.44 -10.41 5.33
CA PRO A 119 10.05 -10.18 5.05
C PRO A 119 9.16 -10.91 6.05
N LYS A 120 8.21 -10.19 6.63
CA LYS A 120 7.32 -10.70 7.66
C LYS A 120 5.90 -10.19 7.44
N ILE A 121 4.95 -11.10 7.64
CA ILE A 121 3.53 -10.79 7.72
C ILE A 121 3.14 -10.85 9.20
N TYR A 122 2.68 -9.72 9.72
CA TYR A 122 2.12 -9.64 11.05
C TYR A 122 0.60 -9.56 10.97
N ARG A 123 -0.07 -10.29 11.88
CA ARG A 123 -1.52 -10.26 12.03
C ARG A 123 -1.88 -9.95 13.49
N ALA A 124 -2.67 -8.90 13.70
CA ALA A 124 -3.28 -8.63 14.99
C ALA A 124 -4.74 -9.08 14.97
N TRP A 125 -5.16 -9.82 15.98
CA TRP A 125 -6.58 -10.05 16.27
C TRP A 125 -6.99 -9.19 17.45
N ASN A 126 -8.10 -8.45 17.32
CA ASN A 126 -8.72 -7.84 18.49
C ASN A 126 -9.51 -8.94 19.22
N ASN A 127 -8.87 -9.61 20.17
CA ASN A 127 -9.47 -10.75 20.89
C ASN A 127 -10.61 -10.32 21.82
N ASP A 128 -10.63 -9.06 22.24
CA ASP A 128 -11.62 -8.51 23.18
C ASP A 128 -12.74 -7.72 22.48
N TYR A 129 -12.85 -7.86 21.16
CA TYR A 129 -13.88 -7.14 20.40
C TYR A 129 -15.26 -7.78 20.60
N MET A 130 -16.17 -7.02 21.23
CA MET A 130 -17.56 -7.42 21.39
C MET A 130 -18.31 -7.23 20.06
N VAL A 131 -18.80 -8.33 19.49
CA VAL A 131 -19.60 -8.33 18.26
C VAL A 131 -21.07 -8.31 18.64
N ARG A 132 -21.86 -7.41 18.01
CA ARG A 132 -23.32 -7.43 18.19
C ARG A 132 -23.87 -8.76 17.70
N ALA A 133 -24.87 -9.31 18.41
CA ALA A 133 -25.45 -10.60 18.06
C ALA A 133 -25.89 -10.70 16.58
N ALA A 134 -26.42 -9.62 16.01
CA ALA A 134 -26.85 -9.55 14.61
C ALA A 134 -25.69 -9.61 13.58
N ASP A 135 -24.45 -9.34 14.02
CA ASP A 135 -23.26 -9.27 13.16
C ASP A 135 -22.33 -10.50 13.35
N VAL A 136 -22.73 -11.49 14.16
CA VAL A 136 -21.87 -12.63 14.54
C VAL A 136 -21.54 -13.52 13.35
N ASP A 137 -22.51 -13.83 12.48
CA ASP A 137 -22.29 -14.70 11.33
C ASP A 137 -21.32 -14.05 10.33
N ASP A 138 -21.54 -12.77 10.00
CA ASP A 138 -20.65 -11.97 9.16
C ASP A 138 -19.23 -11.91 9.76
N PHE A 139 -19.11 -11.83 11.08
CA PHE A 139 -17.83 -11.83 11.77
C PHE A 139 -17.10 -13.17 11.67
N VAL A 140 -17.78 -14.30 11.92
CA VAL A 140 -17.21 -15.65 11.84
C VAL A 140 -16.73 -15.92 10.42
N GLU A 141 -17.56 -15.60 9.43
CA GLU A 141 -17.21 -15.79 8.03
C GLU A 141 -16.03 -14.93 7.61
N SER A 142 -16.02 -13.64 8.01
CA SER A 142 -14.90 -12.73 7.74
C SER A 142 -13.59 -13.26 8.35
N ARG A 143 -13.64 -13.87 9.54
CA ARG A 143 -12.47 -14.44 10.20
C ARG A 143 -11.87 -15.60 9.41
N GLU A 144 -12.70 -16.52 8.90
CA GLU A 144 -12.23 -17.61 8.03
C GLU A 144 -11.69 -17.09 6.70
N ALA A 145 -12.37 -16.10 6.10
CA ALA A 145 -11.90 -15.44 4.90
C ALA A 145 -10.51 -14.81 5.09
N TYR A 146 -10.28 -14.11 6.21
CA TYR A 146 -8.97 -13.52 6.52
C TYR A 146 -7.89 -14.55 6.86
N LYS A 147 -8.25 -15.71 7.44
CA LYS A 147 -7.30 -16.83 7.60
C LYS A 147 -6.85 -17.34 6.22
N LYS A 148 -7.80 -17.50 5.28
CA LYS A 148 -7.49 -17.89 3.90
C LYS A 148 -6.59 -16.87 3.21
N LEU A 149 -6.89 -15.57 3.35
CA LEU A 149 -6.04 -14.50 2.85
C LEU A 149 -4.62 -14.58 3.43
N HIS A 150 -4.50 -14.67 4.75
CA HIS A 150 -3.21 -14.78 5.43
C HIS A 150 -2.38 -15.97 4.93
N ASN A 151 -3.00 -17.13 4.76
CA ASN A 151 -2.30 -18.33 4.30
C ASN A 151 -1.89 -18.27 2.83
N TRP A 152 -2.58 -17.44 2.03
CA TRP A 152 -2.27 -17.22 0.62
C TRP A 152 -1.12 -16.22 0.43
N LEU A 153 -0.98 -15.25 1.34
CA LEU A 153 0.10 -14.27 1.29
C LEU A 153 1.46 -14.94 1.54
N ASP A 154 2.43 -14.61 0.69
CA ASP A 154 3.81 -15.10 0.79
C ASP A 154 4.75 -13.94 1.16
N ALA A 155 5.54 -14.15 2.21
CA ALA A 155 6.53 -13.19 2.68
C ALA A 155 7.53 -12.80 1.56
N LYS A 156 7.86 -13.72 0.65
CA LYS A 156 8.86 -13.46 -0.40
C LYS A 156 8.46 -12.36 -1.40
N TYR A 157 7.16 -12.08 -1.51
CA TYR A 157 6.63 -11.19 -2.55
C TYR A 157 5.90 -9.97 -1.96
N LEU A 158 6.15 -9.62 -0.70
CA LEU A 158 5.42 -8.55 -0.02
C LEU A 158 5.59 -7.17 -0.68
N GLU A 159 6.72 -6.91 -1.34
CA GLU A 159 6.94 -5.66 -2.08
C GLU A 159 6.06 -5.52 -3.32
N ASP A 160 5.66 -6.63 -3.93
CA ASP A 160 4.77 -6.69 -5.09
C ASP A 160 3.38 -7.22 -4.71
N THR A 161 3.00 -7.00 -3.46
CA THR A 161 1.69 -7.36 -2.93
C THR A 161 0.82 -6.12 -2.81
N SER A 162 -0.43 -6.23 -3.25
CA SER A 162 -1.48 -5.23 -3.02
C SER A 162 -2.64 -5.91 -2.31
N VAL A 163 -3.05 -5.40 -1.15
CA VAL A 163 -4.17 -5.94 -0.37
C VAL A 163 -5.17 -4.83 -0.10
N SER A 164 -6.45 -5.14 -0.25
CA SER A 164 -7.54 -4.23 0.08
C SER A 164 -8.66 -5.00 0.77
N ILE A 165 -9.17 -4.44 1.86
CA ILE A 165 -10.28 -4.99 2.63
C ILE A 165 -11.44 -4.02 2.55
N GLY A 166 -12.61 -4.54 2.18
CA GLY A 166 -13.86 -3.79 2.11
C GLY A 166 -14.84 -4.17 3.22
N PRO A 167 -16.08 -3.66 3.14
CA PRO A 167 -17.15 -4.00 4.09
C PRO A 167 -17.46 -5.51 4.10
N LYS A 168 -18.01 -5.99 5.23
CA LYS A 168 -18.51 -7.37 5.40
C LYS A 168 -17.51 -8.47 5.03
N GLY A 169 -16.23 -8.25 5.37
CA GLY A 169 -15.18 -9.23 5.13
C GLY A 169 -14.71 -9.36 3.68
N SER A 170 -15.25 -8.57 2.76
CA SER A 170 -14.80 -8.59 1.37
C SER A 170 -13.33 -8.19 1.27
N TYR A 171 -12.59 -8.83 0.36
CA TYR A 171 -11.21 -8.45 0.11
C TYR A 171 -10.77 -8.78 -1.31
N PHE A 172 -9.74 -8.06 -1.75
CA PHE A 172 -8.94 -8.37 -2.92
C PHE A 172 -7.46 -8.37 -2.51
N ALA A 173 -6.70 -9.35 -2.97
CA ALA A 173 -5.26 -9.38 -2.78
C ALA A 173 -4.56 -9.87 -4.03
N ARG A 174 -3.51 -9.16 -4.45
CA ARG A 174 -2.61 -9.51 -5.55
C ARG A 174 -1.20 -9.71 -5.01
N CYS A 175 -0.49 -10.66 -5.57
CA CYS A 175 0.91 -10.98 -5.31
C CYS A 175 1.53 -11.39 -6.65
N GLY A 176 2.33 -10.51 -7.27
CA GLY A 176 2.78 -10.74 -8.64
C GLY A 176 1.62 -10.71 -9.63
N SER A 177 1.57 -11.70 -10.52
CA SER A 177 0.47 -11.90 -11.48
C SER A 177 -0.72 -12.68 -10.92
N SER A 178 -0.60 -13.22 -9.70
CA SER A 178 -1.67 -13.99 -9.06
C SER A 178 -2.50 -13.11 -8.15
N TRP A 179 -3.80 -13.38 -8.06
CA TRP A 179 -4.69 -12.72 -7.11
C TRP A 179 -5.73 -13.67 -6.54
N ILE A 180 -6.23 -13.32 -5.35
CA ILE A 180 -7.33 -13.97 -4.67
C ILE A 180 -8.34 -12.90 -4.25
N SER A 181 -9.61 -13.27 -4.23
CA SER A 181 -10.69 -12.40 -3.75
C SER A 181 -11.71 -13.16 -2.91
N HIS A 182 -12.50 -12.42 -2.15
CA HIS A 182 -13.63 -12.94 -1.39
C HIS A 182 -14.75 -11.90 -1.35
N LYS A 183 -15.99 -12.35 -1.63
CA LYS A 183 -17.21 -11.54 -1.57
C LYS A 183 -17.13 -10.16 -2.27
N LEU A 184 -16.52 -10.11 -3.45
CA LEU A 184 -16.52 -8.88 -4.24
C LEU A 184 -17.92 -8.52 -4.75
N PRO A 185 -18.22 -7.21 -4.96
CA PRO A 185 -19.40 -6.79 -5.70
C PRO A 185 -19.53 -7.56 -7.03
N LYS A 186 -20.74 -8.04 -7.36
CA LYS A 186 -20.95 -8.92 -8.54
C LYS A 186 -20.49 -8.30 -9.86
N ASP A 187 -20.65 -7.00 -10.01
CA ASP A 187 -20.18 -6.24 -11.17
C ASP A 187 -18.65 -6.12 -11.21
N LEU A 188 -17.99 -5.90 -10.07
CA LEU A 188 -16.53 -5.98 -9.98
C LEU A 188 -16.02 -7.37 -10.37
N GLN A 189 -16.58 -8.43 -9.79
CA GLN A 189 -16.17 -9.80 -10.08
C GLN A 189 -16.31 -10.11 -11.59
N ARG A 190 -17.45 -9.77 -12.20
CA ARG A 190 -17.64 -9.92 -13.66
C ARG A 190 -16.62 -9.11 -14.46
N LYS A 191 -16.24 -7.91 -14.01
CA LYS A 191 -15.23 -7.10 -14.69
C LYS A 191 -13.84 -7.74 -14.58
N LEU A 192 -13.46 -8.26 -13.41
CA LEU A 192 -12.21 -9.02 -13.22
C LEU A 192 -12.17 -10.27 -14.10
N ASP A 193 -13.25 -11.05 -14.14
CA ASP A 193 -13.32 -12.29 -14.91
C ASP A 193 -13.21 -12.03 -16.42
N ARG A 194 -13.85 -10.95 -16.93
CA ARG A 194 -13.81 -10.57 -18.35
C ARG A 194 -12.43 -10.11 -18.81
N ASN A 195 -11.63 -9.50 -17.94
CA ASN A 195 -10.33 -8.92 -18.30
C ASN A 195 -9.15 -9.81 -17.86
N LYS A 196 -9.41 -10.99 -17.27
CA LYS A 196 -8.41 -11.85 -16.66
C LYS A 196 -7.26 -12.23 -17.59
N ASP A 197 -7.54 -12.40 -18.87
CA ASP A 197 -6.56 -12.82 -19.89
C ASP A 197 -5.86 -11.65 -20.58
N GLU A 198 -6.38 -10.43 -20.43
CA GLU A 198 -5.89 -9.23 -21.13
C GLU A 198 -5.11 -8.30 -20.18
N PHE A 199 -5.64 -8.07 -18.97
CA PHE A 199 -5.09 -7.12 -18.01
C PHE A 199 -5.03 -7.69 -16.61
N THR A 200 -3.90 -7.47 -15.93
CA THR A 200 -3.77 -7.80 -14.51
C THR A 200 -4.31 -6.63 -13.67
N PRO A 201 -5.26 -6.84 -12.76
CA PRO A 201 -5.68 -5.80 -11.82
C PRO A 201 -4.52 -5.49 -10.86
N ILE A 202 -3.88 -4.32 -10.96
CA ILE A 202 -2.75 -3.93 -10.09
C ILE A 202 -3.23 -3.67 -8.66
N HIS A 203 -4.32 -2.91 -8.55
CA HIS A 203 -4.88 -2.45 -7.28
C HIS A 203 -6.40 -2.38 -7.37
N VAL A 204 -7.08 -2.69 -6.27
CA VAL A 204 -8.54 -2.61 -6.16
C VAL A 204 -8.90 -1.86 -4.89
N ALA A 205 -9.62 -0.76 -4.99
CA ALA A 205 -10.18 -0.06 -3.83
C ALA A 205 -11.60 -0.58 -3.56
N LEU A 206 -11.92 -0.94 -2.32
CA LEU A 206 -13.26 -1.40 -1.93
C LEU A 206 -13.88 -0.41 -0.94
N GLY A 207 -15.09 0.04 -1.22
CA GLY A 207 -15.80 1.06 -0.45
C GLY A 207 -17.19 0.64 0.02
N LEU A 208 -17.91 1.58 0.61
CA LEU A 208 -19.27 1.44 1.11
C LEU A 208 -20.25 1.00 0.03
N ASN A 209 -21.31 0.30 0.44
CA ASN A 209 -22.42 -0.13 -0.43
C ASN A 209 -21.99 -0.93 -1.68
N GLY A 210 -20.80 -1.55 -1.64
CA GLY A 210 -20.24 -2.29 -2.77
C GLY A 210 -19.62 -1.42 -3.84
N SER A 211 -19.24 -0.18 -3.51
CA SER A 211 -18.47 0.69 -4.39
C SER A 211 -17.05 0.17 -4.58
N TRP A 212 -16.47 0.40 -5.75
CA TRP A 212 -15.13 -0.09 -6.06
C TRP A 212 -14.43 0.73 -7.14
N ILE A 213 -13.10 0.65 -7.13
CA ILE A 213 -12.19 1.14 -8.18
C ILE A 213 -11.18 0.02 -8.48
N VAL A 214 -10.83 -0.18 -9.75
CA VAL A 214 -9.77 -1.07 -10.21
C VAL A 214 -8.78 -0.26 -11.05
N VAL A 215 -7.52 -0.32 -10.68
CA VAL A 215 -6.38 0.15 -11.48
C VAL A 215 -5.80 -1.05 -12.22
N TRP A 216 -5.78 -1.00 -13.55
CA TRP A 216 -5.33 -2.09 -14.39
C TRP A 216 -3.85 -1.97 -14.76
N SER A 217 -3.25 -3.05 -15.27
CA SER A 217 -1.83 -3.10 -15.65
C SER A 217 -1.46 -2.26 -16.87
N ASP A 218 -2.44 -1.96 -17.71
CA ASP A 218 -2.31 -0.96 -18.78
C ASP A 218 -2.42 0.48 -18.27
N GLY A 219 -2.82 0.62 -17.01
CA GLY A 219 -3.08 1.86 -16.31
C GLY A 219 -4.43 2.49 -16.67
N ASP A 220 -5.32 1.73 -17.33
CA ASP A 220 -6.74 2.09 -17.39
C ASP A 220 -7.37 1.99 -15.99
N LEU A 221 -8.50 2.68 -15.83
CA LEU A 221 -9.24 2.77 -14.59
C LEU A 221 -10.69 2.36 -14.82
N SER A 222 -11.16 1.37 -14.06
CA SER A 222 -12.57 1.01 -14.03
C SER A 222 -13.14 1.24 -12.65
N TRP A 223 -14.36 1.76 -12.54
CA TRP A 223 -14.95 2.06 -11.24
C TRP A 223 -16.47 1.97 -11.26
N ASN A 224 -17.05 1.73 -10.08
CA ASN A 224 -18.47 1.94 -9.82
C ASN A 224 -18.62 2.44 -8.38
N LEU A 225 -18.94 3.72 -8.22
CA LEU A 225 -19.00 4.36 -6.91
C LEU A 225 -20.37 4.27 -6.23
N ARG A 226 -21.40 3.72 -6.91
CA ARG A 226 -22.76 3.48 -6.38
C ARG A 226 -23.37 4.65 -5.60
N LYS A 227 -23.02 5.88 -5.97
CA LYS A 227 -23.41 7.14 -5.31
C LYS A 227 -22.85 7.36 -3.89
N SER A 228 -22.07 6.43 -3.33
CA SER A 228 -21.46 6.56 -1.99
C SER A 228 -20.30 7.57 -1.94
N TYR A 229 -19.75 7.96 -3.09
CA TYR A 229 -18.61 8.88 -3.21
C TYR A 229 -18.89 9.95 -4.28
N PRO A 230 -19.87 10.84 -4.07
CA PRO A 230 -20.26 11.82 -5.08
C PRO A 230 -19.13 12.79 -5.42
N ASP A 231 -18.33 13.26 -4.46
CA ASP A 231 -17.26 14.22 -4.77
C ASP A 231 -16.17 13.56 -5.61
N LEU A 232 -15.87 12.29 -5.36
CA LEU A 232 -14.91 11.54 -6.16
C LEU A 232 -15.41 11.34 -7.60
N ALA A 233 -16.70 11.05 -7.77
CA ALA A 233 -17.32 10.87 -9.09
C ALA A 233 -17.25 12.13 -9.97
N HIS A 234 -17.32 13.32 -9.35
CA HIS A 234 -17.18 14.61 -10.04
C HIS A 234 -15.73 15.10 -10.10
N SER A 235 -14.79 14.38 -9.47
CA SER A 235 -13.40 14.78 -9.44
C SER A 235 -12.72 14.50 -10.79
N ILE A 236 -11.84 15.42 -11.16
CA ILE A 236 -10.99 15.33 -12.35
C ILE A 236 -10.06 14.10 -12.36
N ALA A 237 -9.86 13.45 -11.21
CA ALA A 237 -9.06 12.24 -11.09
C ALA A 237 -9.71 11.02 -11.76
N LEU A 238 -11.05 10.89 -11.72
CA LEU A 238 -11.76 9.78 -12.37
C LEU A 238 -12.26 10.11 -13.77
N THR A 239 -12.40 11.39 -14.12
CA THR A 239 -12.94 11.83 -15.41
C THR A 239 -11.86 12.10 -16.45
N GLY A 240 -10.62 11.66 -16.22
CA GLY A 240 -9.51 11.76 -17.19
C GLY A 240 -8.87 13.14 -17.30
N GLY A 241 -9.09 14.04 -16.34
CA GLY A 241 -8.56 15.40 -16.37
C GLY A 241 -7.15 15.54 -15.79
N VAL A 242 -6.68 14.58 -14.98
CA VAL A 242 -5.42 14.70 -14.25
C VAL A 242 -4.66 13.39 -14.22
N GLY A 243 -3.71 13.25 -15.14
CA GLY A 243 -2.74 12.17 -15.12
C GLY A 243 -3.35 10.76 -15.15
N GLN A 244 -2.50 9.76 -14.99
CA GLN A 244 -2.93 8.38 -14.79
C GLN A 244 -3.06 8.10 -13.29
N VAL A 245 -4.22 7.62 -12.84
CA VAL A 245 -4.41 7.22 -11.44
C VAL A 245 -3.51 6.01 -11.15
N THR A 246 -2.61 6.16 -10.18
CA THR A 246 -1.67 5.11 -9.78
C THR A 246 -2.12 4.36 -8.53
N PHE A 247 -2.90 5.01 -7.66
CA PHE A 247 -3.40 4.43 -6.43
C PHE A 247 -4.77 5.02 -6.05
N ALA A 248 -5.62 4.21 -5.43
CA ALA A 248 -6.90 4.66 -4.89
C ALA A 248 -7.29 3.85 -3.65
N ALA A 249 -7.78 4.52 -2.60
CA ALA A 249 -8.40 3.90 -1.45
C ALA A 249 -9.78 4.53 -1.23
N LEU A 250 -10.78 3.70 -0.96
CA LEU A 250 -12.12 4.13 -0.57
C LEU A 250 -12.30 3.82 0.92
N ASN A 251 -12.89 4.74 1.68
CA ASN A 251 -13.17 4.48 3.09
C ASN A 251 -14.40 3.55 3.20
N PRO A 252 -14.26 2.32 3.72
CA PRO A 252 -15.36 1.38 3.79
C PRO A 252 -16.32 1.63 4.97
N TYR A 253 -16.07 2.69 5.77
CA TYR A 253 -16.84 3.03 6.96
C TYR A 253 -17.62 4.34 6.82
N GLU A 254 -17.14 5.26 5.99
CA GLU A 254 -17.71 6.61 5.88
C GLU A 254 -17.83 7.05 4.41
N GLU A 255 -18.99 7.63 4.09
CA GLU A 255 -19.29 8.09 2.73
C GLU A 255 -18.39 9.25 2.35
N ASN A 256 -18.10 9.34 1.05
CA ASN A 256 -17.37 10.46 0.46
C ASN A 256 -15.97 10.72 1.06
N ARG A 257 -15.39 9.73 1.75
CA ARG A 257 -13.98 9.73 2.17
C ARG A 257 -13.17 8.75 1.33
N PHE A 258 -12.11 9.24 0.71
CA PHE A 258 -11.29 8.46 -0.20
C PHE A 258 -9.84 8.95 -0.16
N PHE A 259 -8.96 8.33 -0.92
CA PHE A 259 -7.62 8.83 -1.15
C PHE A 259 -7.20 8.35 -2.52
N VAL A 260 -7.08 9.25 -3.48
CA VAL A 260 -6.69 8.91 -4.85
C VAL A 260 -5.43 9.65 -5.21
N VAL A 261 -4.47 8.95 -5.82
CA VAL A 261 -3.19 9.52 -6.23
C VAL A 261 -2.98 9.32 -7.72
N GLY A 262 -2.70 10.41 -8.44
CA GLY A 262 -2.25 10.40 -9.83
C GLY A 262 -0.73 10.23 -9.95
N ASP A 263 -0.25 9.85 -11.14
CA ASP A 263 1.17 9.80 -11.51
C ASP A 263 1.88 11.15 -11.37
N ASN A 264 1.16 12.24 -11.59
CA ASN A 264 1.61 13.60 -11.34
C ASN A 264 1.60 13.99 -9.85
N GLY A 265 1.46 13.01 -8.94
CA GLY A 265 1.47 13.26 -7.51
C GLY A 265 0.22 13.94 -6.95
N TYR A 266 -0.78 14.20 -7.79
CA TYR A 266 -2.02 14.81 -7.35
C TYR A 266 -2.78 13.85 -6.42
N ALA A 267 -2.87 14.21 -5.15
CA ALA A 267 -3.65 13.46 -4.16
C ALA A 267 -5.00 14.13 -3.93
N VAL A 268 -6.11 13.40 -4.12
CA VAL A 268 -7.47 13.89 -3.89
C VAL A 268 -8.06 13.32 -2.60
N ASN A 269 -8.35 14.27 -1.71
CA ASN A 269 -9.30 14.32 -0.59
C ASN A 269 -9.30 13.19 0.43
N ILE A 270 -8.56 13.39 1.53
CA ILE A 270 -8.98 12.83 2.82
C ILE A 270 -9.59 13.95 3.65
N SER A 271 -10.91 14.01 3.67
CA SER A 271 -11.65 14.80 4.65
C SER A 271 -11.47 14.13 6.00
N MET A 272 -10.35 14.38 6.68
CA MET A 272 -10.16 13.96 8.07
C MET A 272 -10.90 14.95 8.98
N ASP A 273 -11.41 14.44 10.10
CA ASP A 273 -12.09 15.26 11.11
C ASP A 273 -11.17 16.29 11.78
N SER A 274 -9.86 16.11 11.68
CA SER A 274 -8.85 16.98 12.28
C SER A 274 -8.01 17.65 11.21
N PHE A 275 -8.03 18.98 11.24
CA PHE A 275 -7.17 19.84 10.41
C PHE A 275 -5.68 19.49 10.61
N GLU A 276 -5.27 19.17 11.83
CA GLU A 276 -3.91 18.81 12.17
C GLU A 276 -3.47 17.55 11.43
N LYS A 277 -4.32 16.51 11.39
CA LYS A 277 -4.04 15.25 10.70
C LYS A 277 -3.98 15.42 9.18
N CYS A 278 -4.91 16.20 8.61
CA CYS A 278 -4.85 16.60 7.20
C CYS A 278 -3.55 17.30 6.87
N ASN A 279 -3.12 18.24 7.73
CA ASN A 279 -1.89 19.01 7.54
C ASN A 279 -0.63 18.13 7.68
N GLU A 280 -0.62 17.17 8.61
CA GLU A 280 0.49 16.21 8.75
C GLU A 280 0.63 15.33 7.51
N LEU A 281 -0.49 14.78 7.02
CA LEU A 281 -0.46 14.00 5.79
C LEU A 281 -0.04 14.85 4.59
N GLN A 282 -0.56 16.07 4.47
CA GLN A 282 -0.17 16.97 3.39
C GLN A 282 1.33 17.25 3.41
N LYS A 283 1.94 17.43 4.59
CA LYS A 283 3.40 17.57 4.71
C LYS A 283 4.16 16.33 4.23
N MET A 284 3.64 15.13 4.48
CA MET A 284 4.27 13.90 3.96
C MET A 284 4.18 13.83 2.43
N VAL A 285 3.01 14.17 1.87
CA VAL A 285 2.79 14.27 0.41
C VAL A 285 3.75 15.28 -0.20
N ASP A 286 3.77 16.50 0.33
CA ASP A 286 4.63 17.59 -0.15
C ASP A 286 6.11 17.21 -0.09
N GLY A 287 6.54 16.58 1.01
CA GLY A 287 7.93 16.12 1.17
C GLY A 287 8.33 15.08 0.13
N TYR A 288 7.45 14.13 -0.19
CA TYR A 288 7.70 13.15 -1.23
C TYR A 288 7.71 13.77 -2.63
N LEU A 289 6.74 14.62 -2.95
CA LEU A 289 6.70 15.30 -4.25
C LEU A 289 7.91 16.20 -4.45
N GLN A 290 8.39 16.85 -3.38
CA GLN A 290 9.64 17.61 -3.41
C GLN A 290 10.86 16.72 -3.70
N LEU A 291 10.91 15.52 -3.14
CA LEU A 291 11.97 14.54 -3.42
C LEU A 291 11.91 14.05 -4.87
N GLN A 292 10.71 13.74 -5.38
CA GLN A 292 10.52 13.36 -6.78
C GLN A 292 10.95 14.50 -7.72
N SER A 293 10.42 15.70 -7.50
CA SER A 293 10.75 16.91 -8.25
C SER A 293 12.26 17.16 -8.35
N ARG A 294 13.02 16.92 -7.27
CA ARG A 294 14.49 17.03 -7.29
C ARG A 294 15.17 15.92 -8.09
N ARG A 295 14.60 14.72 -8.06
CA ARG A 295 15.16 13.55 -8.74
C ARG A 295 14.99 13.65 -10.27
N ASP A 296 13.85 14.14 -10.73
CA ASP A 296 13.47 14.13 -12.15
C ASP A 296 13.30 15.52 -12.78
N GLY A 297 13.39 16.59 -11.99
CA GLY A 297 13.20 17.97 -12.45
C GLY A 297 11.73 18.37 -12.65
N THR A 298 10.77 17.52 -12.25
CA THR A 298 9.34 17.80 -12.43
C THR A 298 8.87 18.97 -11.56
N THR A 299 7.77 19.60 -11.97
CA THR A 299 7.09 20.63 -11.20
C THR A 299 5.62 20.23 -11.04
N PHE A 300 5.14 20.28 -9.81
CA PHE A 300 3.78 19.92 -9.45
C PHE A 300 2.98 21.17 -9.10
N LYS A 301 1.80 21.32 -9.72
CA LYS A 301 0.86 22.40 -9.42
C LYS A 301 -0.53 21.82 -9.32
N PHE A 302 -1.13 21.91 -8.13
CA PHE A 302 -2.46 21.37 -7.92
C PHE A 302 -3.20 22.06 -6.77
N PRO A 303 -4.54 22.11 -6.85
CA PRO A 303 -5.36 22.57 -5.72
C PRO A 303 -5.43 21.47 -4.65
N VAL A 304 -5.19 21.84 -3.40
CA VAL A 304 -5.38 20.99 -2.22
C VAL A 304 -6.48 21.60 -1.36
N LYS A 305 -7.47 20.80 -1.00
CA LYS A 305 -8.50 21.20 -0.04
C LYS A 305 -8.07 20.74 1.36
N ILE A 306 -7.84 21.69 2.27
CA ILE A 306 -7.52 21.43 3.69
C ILE A 306 -8.66 22.01 4.52
N GLY A 307 -9.53 21.14 5.03
CA GLY A 307 -10.82 21.56 5.60
C GLY A 307 -11.69 22.22 4.54
N ASP A 308 -12.16 23.44 4.79
CA ASP A 308 -12.96 24.20 3.83
C ASP A 308 -12.14 25.11 2.91
N GLN A 309 -10.82 25.17 3.10
CA GLN A 309 -9.94 26.05 2.32
C GLN A 309 -9.29 25.28 1.17
N THR A 310 -9.47 25.77 -0.06
CA THR A 310 -8.68 25.35 -1.22
C THR A 310 -7.42 26.19 -1.34
N ARG A 311 -6.25 25.55 -1.35
CA ARG A 311 -4.94 26.18 -1.54
C ARG A 311 -4.29 25.63 -2.79
N ASN A 312 -3.74 26.50 -3.64
CA ASN A 312 -2.91 26.03 -4.74
C ASN A 312 -1.51 25.71 -4.20
N VAL A 313 -1.12 24.44 -4.28
CA VAL A 313 0.21 23.96 -3.94
C VAL A 313 1.08 24.01 -5.19
N TYR A 314 2.30 24.51 -5.04
CA TYR A 314 3.29 24.63 -6.10
C TYR A 314 4.63 24.08 -5.59
N ILE A 315 5.06 22.96 -6.14
CA ILE A 315 6.29 22.25 -5.76
C ILE A 315 7.18 22.18 -6.99
N THR A 316 8.35 22.79 -6.89
CA THR A 316 9.43 22.82 -7.88
C THR A 316 10.70 22.25 -7.24
N PRO A 317 11.76 21.96 -8.01
CA PRO A 317 13.01 21.47 -7.44
C PRO A 317 13.60 22.43 -6.38
N ASP A 318 13.29 23.73 -6.51
CA ASP A 318 13.88 24.83 -5.74
C ASP A 318 12.98 25.40 -4.62
N THR A 319 11.67 25.08 -4.56
CA THR A 319 10.69 25.79 -3.69
C THR A 319 10.78 25.44 -2.19
N TYR A 320 11.91 24.92 -1.73
CA TYR A 320 12.08 24.42 -0.38
C TYR A 320 11.82 25.52 0.69
N LYS A 321 10.62 25.51 1.28
CA LYS A 321 10.41 25.98 2.65
C LYS A 321 10.74 24.81 3.55
N SER A 322 11.73 24.98 4.42
CA SER A 322 12.13 23.96 5.39
C SER A 322 10.97 23.55 6.29
N VAL A 323 10.20 22.54 5.90
CA VAL A 323 10.00 21.43 6.85
C VAL A 323 11.41 20.85 6.93
N PRO A 324 12.11 20.92 8.09
CA PRO A 324 13.48 20.46 8.14
C PRO A 324 13.50 19.07 7.52
N ALA A 325 14.24 18.88 6.43
CA ALA A 325 14.56 17.55 5.94
C ALA A 325 15.15 16.76 7.10
N ASP A 326 15.81 17.42 8.04
CA ASP A 326 16.18 16.92 9.34
C ASP A 326 15.02 16.35 10.14
N SER A 327 13.76 16.76 10.09
CA SER A 327 12.71 16.06 10.89
C SER A 327 12.36 14.69 10.30
N LEU A 328 12.23 14.54 8.99
CA LEU A 328 11.97 13.25 8.35
C LEU A 328 13.23 12.39 8.29
N LEU A 329 14.38 13.00 8.03
CA LEU A 329 15.70 12.38 8.03
C LEU A 329 16.18 12.06 9.46
N GLU A 330 15.87 12.86 10.47
CA GLU A 330 16.07 12.54 11.90
C GLU A 330 15.06 11.51 12.33
N THR A 331 13.78 11.58 11.96
CA THR A 331 12.86 10.45 12.23
C THR A 331 13.38 9.17 11.58
N TRP A 332 13.97 9.26 10.38
CA TRP A 332 14.62 8.15 9.71
C TRP A 332 15.96 7.74 10.38
N LYS A 333 16.82 8.68 10.77
CA LYS A 333 18.13 8.46 11.41
C LYS A 333 18.01 8.03 12.86
N GLU A 334 17.04 8.52 13.60
CA GLU A 334 16.71 8.18 14.98
C GLU A 334 16.14 6.74 15.00
N ARG A 335 15.25 6.40 14.05
CA ARG A 335 14.84 5.01 13.81
C ARG A 335 16.02 4.12 13.39
N ARG A 336 16.97 4.62 12.59
CA ARG A 336 18.21 3.92 12.22
C ARG A 336 19.28 3.91 13.33
N GLY A 337 19.21 4.83 14.28
CA GLY A 337 20.13 5.01 15.41
C GLY A 337 19.75 4.09 16.57
N VAL A 338 18.45 3.84 16.75
CA VAL A 338 17.94 2.72 17.56
C VAL A 338 18.42 1.39 16.98
N LEU A 339 18.45 1.24 15.65
CA LEU A 339 19.00 0.06 14.96
C LEU A 339 20.52 -0.11 15.17
N MET A 340 21.32 0.95 15.04
CA MET A 340 22.76 0.87 15.37
C MET A 340 22.97 0.48 16.83
N ARG A 341 22.17 1.02 17.75
CA ARG A 341 22.25 0.65 19.17
C ARG A 341 21.78 -0.79 19.43
N SER A 342 20.71 -1.28 18.81
CA SER A 342 20.24 -2.66 19.02
C SER A 342 21.15 -3.70 18.38
N VAL A 343 21.72 -3.41 17.20
CA VAL A 343 22.68 -4.28 16.51
C VAL A 343 24.05 -4.26 17.20
N LEU A 344 24.52 -3.11 17.69
CA LEU A 344 25.75 -3.03 18.48
C LEU A 344 25.59 -3.66 19.86
N MET A 345 24.45 -3.49 20.53
CA MET A 345 24.15 -4.15 21.81
C MET A 345 23.95 -5.67 21.66
N ARG A 346 23.55 -6.18 20.48
CA ARG A 346 23.52 -7.62 20.20
C ARG A 346 24.91 -8.22 19.95
N ARG A 347 25.94 -7.42 19.66
CA ARG A 347 27.32 -7.92 19.54
C ARG A 347 27.98 -8.24 20.88
N ASP A 348 27.46 -7.73 21.99
CA ASP A 348 27.94 -8.07 23.34
C ASP A 348 27.49 -9.47 23.81
N ASN A 349 26.68 -10.18 23.01
CA ASN A 349 26.33 -11.59 23.21
C ASN A 349 27.17 -12.58 22.36
N ILE A 350 28.21 -12.12 21.65
CA ILE A 350 29.29 -13.00 21.14
C ILE A 350 30.50 -12.91 22.09
N ALA A 351 30.22 -13.10 23.38
CA ALA A 351 31.21 -13.37 24.42
C ALA A 351 30.93 -14.73 25.07
N LEU A 352 30.56 -15.74 24.26
CA LEU A 352 30.54 -17.14 24.71
C LEU A 352 30.60 -18.15 23.54
N ILE A 353 31.64 -18.04 22.70
CA ILE A 353 32.31 -19.23 22.15
C ILE A 353 33.71 -19.25 22.75
N GLY A 354 33.73 -19.21 24.09
CA GLY A 354 34.77 -19.78 24.91
C GLY A 354 34.30 -21.16 25.34
N ALA A 355 34.26 -22.10 24.39
CA ALA A 355 34.05 -23.50 24.68
C ALA A 355 34.86 -24.34 23.68
N VAL A 356 35.99 -24.85 24.18
CA VAL A 356 36.62 -26.11 23.78
C VAL A 356 37.29 -26.12 22.39
N THR A 357 38.41 -25.41 22.28
CA THR A 357 39.59 -25.99 21.60
C THR A 357 40.59 -26.44 22.66
N VAL A 358 40.22 -27.52 23.36
CA VAL A 358 41.20 -28.47 23.90
C VAL A 358 41.87 -29.09 22.67
N GLY A 359 43.00 -28.54 22.24
CA GLY A 359 43.69 -29.07 21.05
C GLY A 359 44.75 -28.19 20.39
N GLY A 360 45.28 -27.16 21.07
CA GLY A 360 46.38 -26.34 20.54
C GLY A 360 47.52 -26.10 21.53
N GLY A 361 47.56 -26.85 22.62
CA GLY A 361 48.49 -26.68 23.74
C GLY A 361 49.66 -27.69 23.77
N THR A 362 49.99 -28.33 22.64
CA THR A 362 51.03 -29.37 22.57
C THR A 362 52.12 -29.14 21.52
N CYS A 363 52.29 -27.91 21.00
CA CYS A 363 53.46 -27.59 20.16
C CYS A 363 54.27 -26.35 20.58
N ALA A 364 53.93 -25.67 21.69
CA ALA A 364 54.67 -24.49 22.17
C ALA A 364 55.59 -24.76 23.38
N ARG A 365 55.94 -26.02 23.64
CA ARG A 365 56.86 -26.40 24.73
C ARG A 365 58.23 -26.90 24.26
N LEU A 366 58.53 -26.81 22.96
CA LEU A 366 59.79 -27.26 22.35
C LEU A 366 60.76 -26.14 21.94
N ALA A 367 60.47 -24.87 22.27
CA ALA A 367 61.32 -23.75 21.86
C ALA A 367 61.72 -22.77 22.98
N GLY A 368 61.59 -23.18 24.26
CA GLY A 368 62.32 -22.56 25.38
C GLY A 368 62.34 -21.02 25.44
N ALA A 369 61.23 -20.33 25.18
CA ALA A 369 61.18 -18.86 25.20
C ALA A 369 60.15 -18.35 26.21
N THR A 370 60.56 -17.40 27.04
CA THR A 370 59.77 -16.76 28.09
C THR A 370 58.79 -15.73 27.53
N SER A 371 57.61 -15.72 28.15
CA SER A 371 56.48 -14.84 27.94
C SER A 371 56.86 -13.36 28.11
N PHE A 372 56.61 -12.52 27.11
CA PHE A 372 56.06 -11.14 27.24
C PHE A 372 56.04 -10.31 25.92
N ARG A 373 56.42 -10.86 24.75
CA ARG A 373 56.40 -10.12 23.47
C ARG A 373 55.43 -10.62 22.38
N ALA A 374 54.56 -11.59 22.66
CA ALA A 374 53.62 -12.13 21.66
C ALA A 374 52.21 -11.48 21.65
N ILE A 375 51.86 -10.68 22.65
CA ILE A 375 50.53 -10.04 22.72
C ILE A 375 50.51 -8.67 21.99
N GLY A 376 51.67 -8.07 21.71
CA GLY A 376 51.77 -6.76 21.06
C GLY A 376 51.72 -6.74 19.53
N ALA A 377 51.79 -7.89 18.84
CA ALA A 377 51.90 -7.94 17.39
C ALA A 377 50.62 -8.39 16.65
N ALA A 378 49.62 -8.91 17.35
CA ALA A 378 48.37 -9.36 16.72
C ALA A 378 47.27 -8.28 16.63
N ALA A 379 47.40 -7.17 17.38
CA ALA A 379 46.43 -6.07 17.36
C ALA A 379 46.73 -4.97 16.32
N ALA A 380 47.95 -4.92 15.76
CA ALA A 380 48.39 -3.82 14.89
C ALA A 380 48.17 -4.04 13.38
N ALA A 381 47.89 -5.28 12.94
CA ALA A 381 47.62 -5.57 11.52
C ALA A 381 46.15 -5.37 11.10
N GLY A 382 45.23 -5.25 12.06
CA GLY A 382 43.78 -5.21 11.80
C GLY A 382 43.16 -3.82 11.59
N VAL A 383 43.89 -2.73 11.87
CA VAL A 383 43.32 -1.36 11.85
C VAL A 383 43.98 -0.44 10.81
N ALA A 384 45.16 -0.79 10.29
CA ALA A 384 45.87 0.03 9.29
C ALA A 384 45.36 -0.13 7.85
N GLY A 385 44.58 -1.17 7.53
CA GLY A 385 44.06 -1.42 6.18
C GLY A 385 42.83 -0.60 5.79
N THR A 386 42.08 -0.08 6.76
CA THR A 386 40.73 0.46 6.51
C THR A 386 40.70 1.98 6.34
N VAL A 387 41.73 2.70 6.83
CA VAL A 387 41.79 4.17 6.74
C VAL A 387 42.48 4.63 5.43
N ALA A 388 43.33 3.79 4.83
CA ALA A 388 44.01 4.12 3.57
C ALA A 388 43.11 4.04 2.31
N MET A 389 41.93 3.42 2.40
CA MET A 389 40.99 3.32 1.26
C MET A 389 39.92 4.43 1.20
N MET A 390 39.84 5.32 2.21
CA MET A 390 38.82 6.38 2.26
C MET A 390 39.33 7.81 1.99
N PHE A 391 40.64 8.02 1.80
CA PHE A 391 41.19 9.38 1.56
C PHE A 391 42.28 9.48 0.48
N GLY A 392 42.32 8.56 -0.48
CA GLY A 392 43.28 8.62 -1.59
C GLY A 392 42.59 8.53 -2.94
N ILE A 393 42.32 9.69 -3.57
CA ILE A 393 42.47 10.04 -5.00
C ILE A 393 41.59 11.27 -5.24
N ASN A 394 42.12 12.45 -4.92
CA ASN A 394 41.91 13.64 -5.74
C ASN A 394 43.03 14.66 -5.48
N GLN A 395 43.56 15.24 -6.56
CA GLN A 395 44.70 16.19 -6.70
C GLN A 395 46.10 15.55 -6.76
N GLY A 396 46.97 15.83 -7.74
CA GLY A 396 46.92 16.76 -8.88
C GLY A 396 48.26 16.85 -9.65
N LEU A 397 48.30 17.77 -10.64
CA LEU A 397 49.45 18.28 -11.46
C LEU A 397 49.75 17.48 -12.74
N ARG A 398 49.75 18.00 -13.99
CA ARG A 398 50.05 19.33 -14.58
C ARG A 398 51.39 19.93 -14.12
N GLN A 399 52.49 19.57 -14.79
CA GLN A 399 53.30 20.48 -15.63
C GLN A 399 54.50 19.77 -16.31
N VAL A 400 54.61 20.01 -17.64
CA VAL A 400 55.77 20.36 -18.48
C VAL A 400 57.15 19.72 -18.25
N GLY A 401 57.73 19.16 -19.32
CA GLY A 401 59.18 19.15 -19.53
C GLY A 401 59.76 18.06 -20.44
N ALA A 402 59.60 18.18 -21.76
CA ALA A 402 60.58 17.84 -22.81
C ALA A 402 60.05 18.28 -24.18
#